data_AF-A0A3C1G4U0-F1
#
_entry.id   AF-A0A3C1G4U0-F1
#
_cell.length_a   1.000
_cell.length_b   1.000
_cell.length_c   1.000
_cell.angle_alpha   90.00
_cell.angle_beta   90.00
_cell.angle_gamma   90.00
#
_symmetry.space_group_name_H-M   'P 1'
#
loop_
_entity.id
_entity.type
_entity.pdbx_description
1 polymer ?
#
loop_
_entity_poly.entity_id
_entity_poly.type
_entity_poly.pdbx_seq_one_letter_code
_entity_poly.pdbx_strand_id
1 'polypeptide(L)'
;MPSLRSKKFKKEHIINKAIEFFSKNGFAGTTIDEITTSLGIAKGTFYLYFKSKRELLIDCIGQLTTIVVPKEVWEDIRKETDYASRREKRLVAVLKAFPTFCGILNLLKSCVQSKDPVLVKKASDAYKMLANPLRKERRWAVEHGVVGRVDEEVVSFLLLGMAESGGYLLMIDPRYTFEYVTKIVMSMTLFSKGGPLLQAETPAKSKTENSYWDVTDCNGQKSRLRNLRFDGKDYLCGIFGNGELRVPVINFASMDLYREQQQVSATLSDKNGEKVTLKIDGDTSLSGESQLGQYIIALKDVTCISSTLGDDSFG
;
A
#
# COMPACT_ATOMS: atom_id res chain seq x y z
N MET A 1 -34.38 34.69 -1.19
CA MET A 1 -33.38 33.66 -0.85
C MET A 1 -32.74 33.13 -2.12
N PRO A 2 -31.41 32.91 -2.18
CA PRO A 2 -30.79 32.33 -3.38
C PRO A 2 -31.27 30.88 -3.58
N SER A 3 -31.55 30.49 -4.83
CA SER A 3 -31.98 29.14 -5.17
C SER A 3 -30.92 28.09 -4.82
N LEU A 4 -31.31 26.85 -4.52
CA LEU A 4 -30.39 25.75 -4.18
C LEU A 4 -29.30 25.57 -5.26
N ARG A 5 -29.63 25.77 -6.54
CA ARG A 5 -28.71 25.74 -7.67
C ARG A 5 -27.66 26.87 -7.63
N SER A 6 -28.08 28.09 -7.28
CA SER A 6 -27.18 29.23 -7.08
C SER A 6 -26.26 29.01 -5.88
N LYS A 7 -26.78 28.41 -4.81
CA LYS A 7 -26.01 28.09 -3.59
C LYS A 7 -24.89 27.08 -3.90
N LYS A 8 -25.19 26.00 -4.63
CA LYS A 8 -24.18 24.99 -5.03
C LYS A 8 -23.10 25.60 -5.94
N PHE A 9 -23.50 26.38 -6.94
CA PHE A 9 -22.57 27.04 -7.87
C PHE A 9 -21.58 27.96 -7.16
N LYS A 10 -22.05 28.78 -6.21
CA LYS A 10 -21.17 29.65 -5.41
C LYS A 10 -20.21 28.86 -4.52
N LYS A 11 -20.68 27.75 -3.92
CA LYS A 11 -19.81 26.87 -3.12
C LYS A 11 -18.67 26.30 -3.95
N GLU A 12 -18.95 25.80 -5.16
CA GLU A 12 -17.94 25.27 -6.08
C GLU A 12 -16.94 26.35 -6.53
N HIS A 13 -17.40 27.58 -6.80
CA HIS A 13 -16.49 28.69 -7.14
C HIS A 13 -15.50 29.00 -6.02
N ILE A 14 -15.97 29.02 -4.77
CA ILE A 14 -15.10 29.24 -3.61
C ILE A 14 -14.08 28.10 -3.50
N ILE A 15 -14.49 26.84 -3.70
CA ILE A 15 -13.58 25.69 -3.63
C ILE A 15 -12.51 25.75 -4.73
N ASN A 16 -12.92 25.99 -5.98
CA ASN A 16 -11.99 26.09 -7.11
C ASN A 16 -10.96 27.20 -6.89
N LYS A 17 -11.40 28.36 -6.40
CA LYS A 17 -10.50 29.48 -6.12
C LYS A 17 -9.58 29.19 -4.93
N ALA A 18 -10.09 28.52 -3.90
CA ALA A 18 -9.28 28.09 -2.77
C ALA A 18 -8.20 27.09 -3.18
N ILE A 19 -8.49 26.14 -4.06
CA ILE A 19 -7.49 25.19 -4.59
C ILE A 19 -6.36 25.94 -5.30
N GLU A 20 -6.69 26.96 -6.10
CA GLU A 20 -5.69 27.80 -6.78
C GLU A 20 -4.77 28.50 -5.77
N PHE A 21 -5.36 29.17 -4.78
CA PHE A 21 -4.61 29.91 -3.75
C PHE A 21 -3.78 28.98 -2.86
N PHE A 22 -4.38 27.88 -2.39
CA PHE A 22 -3.69 26.87 -1.60
C PHE A 22 -2.52 26.23 -2.37
N SER A 23 -2.66 26.04 -3.68
CA SER A 23 -1.60 25.47 -4.51
C SER A 23 -0.45 26.46 -4.73
N LYS A 24 -0.74 27.76 -4.83
CA LYS A 24 0.27 28.81 -5.06
C LYS A 24 0.97 29.28 -3.77
N ASN A 25 0.19 29.53 -2.72
CA ASN A 25 0.65 30.21 -1.50
C ASN A 25 0.74 29.26 -0.29
N GLY A 26 0.33 28.00 -0.46
CA GLY A 26 0.16 27.05 0.64
C GLY A 26 -1.06 27.36 1.51
N PHE A 27 -1.44 26.41 2.37
CA PHE A 27 -2.58 26.57 3.27
C PHE A 27 -2.36 27.68 4.30
N ALA A 28 -1.16 27.76 4.89
CA ALA A 28 -0.82 28.76 5.89
C ALA A 28 -0.80 30.18 5.30
N GLY A 29 -0.18 30.34 4.13
CA GLY A 29 -0.05 31.63 3.43
C GLY A 29 -1.29 32.11 2.66
N THR A 30 -2.41 31.38 2.74
CA THR A 30 -3.69 31.79 2.13
C THR A 30 -4.68 32.24 3.21
N THR A 31 -5.30 33.39 3.01
CA THR A 31 -6.35 33.94 3.89
C THR A 31 -7.75 33.80 3.27
N ILE A 32 -8.79 33.83 4.12
CA ILE A 32 -10.18 33.86 3.64
C ILE A 32 -10.44 35.15 2.84
N ASP A 33 -9.86 36.27 3.29
CA ASP A 33 -10.08 37.58 2.68
C ASP A 33 -9.55 37.64 1.25
N GLU A 34 -8.36 37.10 1.00
CA GLU A 34 -7.80 36.97 -0.35
C GLU A 34 -8.71 36.15 -1.28
N ILE A 35 -9.19 35.00 -0.82
CA ILE A 35 -10.11 34.15 -1.61
C ILE A 35 -11.39 34.92 -1.92
N THR A 36 -12.02 35.53 -0.92
CA THR A 36 -13.30 36.24 -1.11
C THR A 36 -13.14 37.49 -1.98
N THR A 37 -12.05 38.22 -1.82
CA THR A 37 -11.74 39.43 -2.61
C THR A 37 -11.53 39.05 -4.07
N SER A 38 -10.80 37.97 -4.35
CA SER A 38 -10.56 37.50 -5.71
C SER A 38 -11.84 37.03 -6.43
N LEU A 39 -12.90 36.72 -5.68
CA LEU A 39 -14.21 36.33 -6.19
C LEU A 39 -15.22 37.49 -6.23
N GLY A 40 -14.84 38.68 -5.74
CA GLY A 40 -15.75 39.82 -5.61
C GLY A 40 -16.92 39.57 -4.66
N ILE A 41 -16.74 38.71 -3.64
CA ILE A 41 -17.78 38.41 -2.65
C ILE A 41 -17.38 38.95 -1.27
N ALA A 42 -18.37 39.36 -0.48
CA ALA A 42 -18.13 39.79 0.90
C ALA A 42 -17.70 38.61 1.78
N LYS A 43 -16.83 38.84 2.77
CA LYS A 43 -16.39 37.82 3.75
C LYS A 43 -17.55 37.13 4.46
N GLY A 44 -18.63 37.85 4.77
CA GLY A 44 -19.86 37.26 5.33
C GLY A 44 -20.49 36.19 4.43
N THR A 45 -20.33 36.33 3.10
CA THR A 45 -20.82 35.33 2.12
C THR A 45 -20.08 34.02 2.26
N PHE A 46 -18.76 34.04 2.53
CA PHE A 46 -17.98 32.82 2.76
C PHE A 46 -18.55 32.00 3.93
N TYR A 47 -18.87 32.66 5.04
CA TYR A 47 -19.38 32.01 6.24
C TYR A 47 -20.79 31.42 6.09
N LEU A 48 -21.50 31.71 5.00
CA LEU A 48 -22.73 31.01 4.63
C LEU A 48 -22.49 29.60 4.08
N TYR A 49 -21.26 29.30 3.65
CA TYR A 49 -20.87 28.05 3.00
C TYR A 49 -19.85 27.24 3.81
N PHE A 50 -18.92 27.91 4.50
CA PHE A 50 -17.85 27.28 5.26
C PHE A 50 -17.70 27.98 6.61
N LYS A 51 -17.66 27.21 7.69
CA LYS A 51 -17.42 27.69 9.06
C LYS A 51 -15.98 28.13 9.27
N SER A 52 -15.03 27.63 8.47
CA SER A 52 -13.61 27.96 8.59
C SER A 52 -12.81 27.70 7.32
N LYS A 53 -11.61 28.29 7.23
CA LYS A 53 -10.60 27.96 6.19
C LYS A 53 -10.26 26.47 6.17
N ARG A 54 -10.31 25.82 7.32
CA ARG A 54 -10.06 24.39 7.47
C ARG A 54 -11.18 23.54 6.86
N GLU A 55 -12.44 23.91 7.08
CA GLU A 55 -13.56 23.22 6.45
C GLU A 55 -13.50 23.35 4.92
N LEU A 56 -13.13 24.54 4.44
CA LEU A 56 -12.85 24.74 3.02
C LEU A 56 -11.75 23.80 2.50
N LEU A 57 -10.64 23.63 3.23
CA LEU A 57 -9.58 22.68 2.85
C LEU A 57 -10.09 21.24 2.75
N ILE A 58 -10.93 20.80 3.68
CA ILE A 58 -11.52 19.45 3.64
C ILE A 58 -12.36 19.26 2.38
N ASP A 59 -13.14 20.28 2.00
CA ASP A 59 -13.93 20.25 0.77
C ASP A 59 -13.06 20.33 -0.49
N CYS A 60 -11.95 21.09 -0.48
CA CYS A 60 -10.96 21.10 -1.56
C CYS A 60 -10.34 19.70 -1.75
N ILE A 61 -9.95 19.03 -0.66
CA ILE A 61 -9.43 17.65 -0.69
C ILE A 61 -10.45 16.70 -1.31
N GLY A 62 -11.74 16.87 -0.97
CA GLY A 62 -12.83 16.07 -1.52
C GLY A 62 -13.04 16.23 -3.03
N GLN A 63 -12.60 17.33 -3.65
CA GLN A 63 -12.73 17.57 -5.09
C GLN A 63 -11.54 17.07 -5.91
N LEU A 64 -10.48 16.60 -5.27
CA LEU A 64 -9.21 16.28 -5.94
C LEU A 64 -9.37 15.26 -7.07
N THR A 65 -10.23 14.26 -6.90
CA THR A 65 -10.47 13.23 -7.93
C THR A 65 -11.03 13.79 -9.23
N THR A 66 -11.79 14.89 -9.17
CA THR A 66 -12.37 15.56 -10.33
C THR A 66 -11.34 16.44 -11.04
N ILE A 67 -10.36 16.95 -10.29
CA ILE A 67 -9.33 17.87 -10.79
C ILE A 67 -8.21 17.10 -11.49
N VAL A 68 -7.81 15.96 -10.94
CA VAL A 68 -6.67 15.18 -11.46
C VAL A 68 -6.94 14.62 -12.86
N VAL A 69 -8.17 14.18 -13.13
CA VAL A 69 -8.59 13.74 -14.46
C VAL A 69 -9.99 14.29 -14.74
N PRO A 70 -10.15 15.20 -15.72
CA PRO A 70 -11.46 15.74 -16.10
C PRO A 70 -12.44 14.65 -16.52
N LYS A 71 -13.74 14.93 -16.36
CA LYS A 71 -14.80 13.94 -16.62
C LYS A 71 -14.80 13.47 -18.08
N GLU A 72 -14.54 14.38 -19.01
CA GLU A 72 -14.51 14.12 -20.45
C GLU A 72 -13.40 13.11 -20.79
N VAL A 73 -12.23 13.30 -20.17
CA VAL A 73 -11.08 12.40 -20.33
C VAL A 73 -11.36 11.02 -19.73
N TRP A 74 -12.11 10.95 -18.63
CA TRP A 74 -12.55 9.67 -18.06
C TRP A 74 -13.41 8.85 -19.03
N GLU A 75 -14.29 9.49 -19.80
CA GLU A 75 -15.13 8.77 -20.76
C GLU A 75 -14.30 8.18 -21.90
N ASP A 76 -13.28 8.90 -22.37
CA ASP A 76 -12.36 8.40 -23.41
C ASP A 76 -11.45 7.27 -22.90
N ILE A 77 -10.97 7.37 -21.67
CA ILE A 77 -10.19 6.30 -21.01
C ILE A 77 -11.04 5.03 -20.87
N ARG A 78 -12.33 5.15 -20.51
CA ARG A 78 -13.20 3.97 -20.32
C ARG A 78 -13.49 3.22 -21.61
N LYS A 79 -13.54 3.91 -22.74
CA LYS A 79 -13.78 3.31 -24.06
C LYS A 79 -12.57 2.55 -24.61
N GLU A 80 -11.36 2.91 -24.18
CA GLU A 80 -10.15 2.22 -24.62
C GLU A 80 -10.15 0.79 -24.10
N THR A 81 -9.89 -0.21 -24.94
CA THR A 81 -9.93 -1.63 -24.56
C THR A 81 -8.54 -2.20 -24.35
N ASP A 82 -7.54 -1.67 -25.05
CA ASP A 82 -6.15 -2.08 -24.85
C ASP A 82 -5.64 -1.56 -23.49
N TYR A 83 -5.08 -2.46 -22.68
CA TYR A 83 -4.60 -2.13 -21.35
C TYR A 83 -3.45 -1.11 -21.36
N ALA A 84 -2.50 -1.26 -22.28
CA ALA A 84 -1.34 -0.37 -22.36
C ALA A 84 -1.77 1.03 -22.85
N SER A 85 -2.60 1.11 -23.88
CA SER A 85 -3.15 2.36 -24.40
C SER A 85 -4.06 3.05 -23.37
N ARG A 86 -4.89 2.31 -22.64
CA ARG A 86 -5.75 2.87 -21.58
C ARG A 86 -4.89 3.50 -20.48
N ARG A 87 -3.82 2.82 -20.10
CA ARG A 87 -2.85 3.30 -19.11
C ARG A 87 -2.08 4.54 -19.58
N GLU A 88 -1.63 4.54 -20.81
CA GLU A 88 -0.94 5.67 -21.42
C GLU A 88 -1.85 6.90 -21.44
N LYS A 89 -3.10 6.75 -21.92
CA LYS A 89 -4.10 7.83 -21.90
C LYS A 89 -4.27 8.43 -20.49
N ARG A 90 -4.33 7.58 -19.46
CA ARG A 90 -4.44 8.06 -18.08
C ARG A 90 -3.17 8.77 -17.60
N LEU A 91 -1.99 8.21 -17.84
CA LEU A 91 -0.72 8.84 -17.47
C LEU A 91 -0.58 10.20 -18.14
N VAL A 92 -0.86 10.28 -19.44
CA VAL A 92 -0.82 11.54 -20.21
C VAL A 92 -1.78 12.57 -19.62
N ALA A 93 -3.00 12.16 -19.27
CA ALA A 93 -3.97 13.06 -18.63
C ALA A 93 -3.47 13.62 -17.29
N VAL A 94 -2.93 12.74 -16.44
CA VAL A 94 -2.37 13.11 -15.13
C VAL A 94 -1.18 14.06 -15.28
N LEU A 95 -0.23 13.75 -16.16
CA LEU A 95 0.95 14.59 -16.39
C LEU A 95 0.60 15.96 -16.96
N LYS A 96 -0.37 16.04 -17.89
CA LYS A 96 -0.84 17.32 -18.45
C LYS A 96 -1.53 18.20 -17.42
N ALA A 97 -2.33 17.59 -16.54
CA ALA A 97 -3.04 18.31 -15.49
C ALA A 97 -2.17 18.58 -14.25
N PHE A 98 -0.98 17.97 -14.16
CA PHE A 98 -0.13 18.00 -12.97
C PHE A 98 0.17 19.41 -12.42
N PRO A 99 0.53 20.42 -13.25
CA PRO A 99 0.79 21.77 -12.75
C PRO A 99 -0.42 22.41 -12.06
N THR A 100 -1.64 21.99 -12.41
CA THR A 100 -2.89 22.53 -11.85
C THR A 100 -3.20 21.96 -10.46
N PHE A 101 -2.73 20.75 -10.13
CA PHE A 101 -3.09 20.07 -8.87
C PHE A 101 -1.90 19.68 -7.98
N CYS A 102 -0.65 19.87 -8.41
CA CYS A 102 0.52 19.44 -7.64
C CYS A 102 0.57 20.08 -6.23
N GLY A 103 0.18 21.35 -6.10
CA GLY A 103 0.15 22.07 -4.82
C GLY A 103 -0.87 21.49 -3.84
N ILE A 104 -2.11 21.26 -4.28
CA ILE A 104 -3.13 20.62 -3.43
C ILE A 104 -2.77 19.16 -3.09
N LEU A 105 -2.10 18.45 -4.00
CA LEU A 105 -1.59 17.10 -3.74
C LEU A 105 -0.47 17.09 -2.68
N ASN A 106 0.41 18.10 -2.66
CA ASN A 106 1.39 18.25 -1.59
C ASN A 106 0.73 18.56 -0.24
N LEU A 107 -0.29 19.42 -0.24
CA LEU A 107 -1.07 19.69 0.97
C LEU A 107 -1.76 18.42 1.47
N LEU A 108 -2.27 17.59 0.55
CA LEU A 108 -2.84 16.30 0.90
C LEU A 108 -1.83 15.42 1.62
N LYS A 109 -0.60 15.31 1.10
CA LYS A 109 0.48 14.52 1.72
C LYS A 109 0.87 15.06 3.09
N SER A 110 0.99 16.38 3.25
CA SER A 110 1.31 16.97 4.56
C SER A 110 0.20 16.76 5.59
N CYS A 111 -1.05 16.72 5.14
CA CYS A 111 -2.21 16.45 5.99
C CYS A 111 -2.20 15.03 6.60
N VAL A 112 -1.57 14.05 5.95
CA VAL A 112 -1.44 12.68 6.47
C VAL A 112 -0.61 12.62 7.76
N GLN A 113 0.29 13.59 7.96
CA GLN A 113 1.13 13.71 9.16
C GLN A 113 0.55 14.71 10.19
N SER A 114 -0.68 15.19 9.98
CA SER A 114 -1.32 16.13 10.89
C SER A 114 -1.64 15.49 12.24
N LYS A 115 -1.63 16.29 13.31
CA LYS A 115 -2.14 15.89 14.63
C LYS A 115 -3.67 15.76 14.65
N ASP A 116 -4.35 16.22 13.61
CA ASP A 116 -5.80 16.21 13.52
C ASP A 116 -6.34 14.93 12.85
N PRO A 117 -7.03 14.03 13.58
CA PRO A 117 -7.47 12.75 13.04
C PRO A 117 -8.48 12.87 11.89
N VAL A 118 -9.33 13.91 11.89
CA VAL A 118 -10.32 14.13 10.83
C VAL A 118 -9.61 14.49 9.53
N LEU A 119 -8.59 15.35 9.63
CA LEU A 119 -7.79 15.75 8.48
C LEU A 119 -6.94 14.60 7.94
N VAL A 120 -6.30 13.82 8.83
CA VAL A 120 -5.55 12.61 8.45
C VAL A 120 -6.45 11.64 7.71
N LYS A 121 -7.63 11.31 8.27
CA LYS A 121 -8.58 10.38 7.63
C LYS A 121 -9.02 10.89 6.26
N LYS A 122 -9.45 12.16 6.16
CA LYS A 122 -9.86 12.74 4.88
C LYS A 122 -8.73 12.74 3.85
N ALA A 123 -7.50 13.00 4.29
CA ALA A 123 -6.36 12.99 3.42
C ALA A 123 -6.03 11.59 2.91
N SER A 124 -5.99 10.60 3.81
CA SER A 124 -5.80 9.20 3.46
C SER A 124 -6.89 8.68 2.52
N ASP A 125 -8.16 9.01 2.79
CA ASP A 125 -9.28 8.59 1.95
C ASP A 125 -9.18 9.18 0.54
N ALA A 126 -8.85 10.47 0.42
CA ALA A 126 -8.68 11.11 -0.90
C ALA A 126 -7.48 10.53 -1.67
N TYR A 127 -6.35 10.25 -1.00
CA TYR A 127 -5.19 9.63 -1.66
C TYR A 127 -5.52 8.21 -2.14
N LYS A 128 -6.26 7.43 -1.34
CA LYS A 128 -6.80 6.11 -1.75
C LYS A 128 -7.76 6.23 -2.92
N MET A 129 -8.61 7.25 -2.95
CA MET A 129 -9.53 7.50 -4.07
C MET A 129 -8.77 7.80 -5.38
N LEU A 130 -7.64 8.51 -5.32
CA LEU A 130 -6.78 8.74 -6.48
C LEU A 130 -6.11 7.45 -6.99
N ALA A 131 -5.70 6.57 -6.09
CA ALA A 131 -5.08 5.29 -6.44
C ALA A 131 -6.09 4.23 -6.95
N ASN A 132 -7.36 4.33 -6.54
CA ASN A 132 -8.38 3.30 -6.80
C ASN A 132 -8.59 2.95 -8.30
N PRO A 133 -8.63 3.91 -9.25
CA PRO A 133 -8.71 3.55 -10.67
C PRO A 133 -7.51 2.73 -11.16
N LEU A 134 -6.31 3.05 -10.70
CA LEU A 134 -5.09 2.31 -11.02
C LEU A 134 -5.15 0.89 -10.43
N ARG A 135 -5.62 0.76 -9.19
CA ARG A 135 -5.82 -0.53 -8.52
C ARG A 135 -6.79 -1.43 -9.29
N LYS A 136 -7.97 -0.92 -9.65
CA LYS A 136 -9.00 -1.69 -10.39
C LYS A 136 -8.48 -2.20 -11.72
N GLU A 137 -7.77 -1.34 -12.46
CA GLU A 137 -7.21 -1.71 -13.75
C GLU A 137 -6.06 -2.71 -13.61
N ARG A 138 -5.19 -2.53 -12.59
CA ARG A 138 -4.13 -3.49 -12.30
C ARG A 138 -4.68 -4.85 -11.93
N ARG A 139 -5.71 -4.90 -11.09
CA ARG A 139 -6.42 -6.13 -10.72
C ARG A 139 -6.93 -6.85 -11.96
N TRP A 140 -7.67 -6.13 -12.82
CA TRP A 140 -8.18 -6.69 -14.07
C TRP A 140 -7.06 -7.29 -14.92
N ALA A 141 -5.93 -6.59 -15.06
CA ALA A 141 -4.80 -7.05 -15.84
C ALA A 141 -4.12 -8.30 -15.26
N VAL A 142 -4.07 -8.43 -13.93
CA VAL A 142 -3.56 -9.63 -13.24
C VAL A 142 -4.51 -10.81 -13.45
N GLU A 143 -5.82 -10.60 -13.27
CA GLU A 143 -6.85 -11.63 -13.45
C GLU A 143 -6.87 -12.20 -14.87
N HIS A 144 -6.57 -11.38 -15.87
CA HIS A 144 -6.54 -11.79 -17.29
C HIS A 144 -5.15 -12.15 -17.81
N GLY A 145 -4.14 -12.26 -16.92
CA GLY A 145 -2.78 -12.66 -17.30
C GLY A 145 -2.04 -11.68 -18.22
N VAL A 146 -2.51 -10.43 -18.31
CA VAL A 146 -1.87 -9.35 -19.08
C VAL A 146 -0.58 -8.92 -18.39
N VAL A 147 -0.56 -8.94 -17.05
CA VAL A 147 0.59 -8.62 -16.21
C VAL A 147 0.80 -9.67 -15.12
N GLY A 148 2.05 -9.87 -14.67
CA GLY A 148 2.38 -10.74 -13.55
C GLY A 148 1.69 -10.36 -12.22
N ARG A 149 1.52 -11.37 -11.35
CA ARG A 149 0.92 -11.21 -10.01
C ARG A 149 1.78 -10.32 -9.13
N VAL A 150 1.14 -9.31 -8.54
CA VAL A 150 1.75 -8.31 -7.65
C VAL A 150 0.70 -7.78 -6.70
N ASP A 151 1.12 -7.15 -5.60
CA ASP A 151 0.22 -6.34 -4.77
C ASP A 151 -0.31 -5.14 -5.57
N GLU A 152 -1.56 -5.25 -5.99
CA GLU A 152 -2.31 -4.22 -6.72
C GLU A 152 -2.45 -2.90 -5.96
N GLU A 153 -2.47 -2.92 -4.62
CA GLU A 153 -2.56 -1.72 -3.79
C GLU A 153 -1.21 -1.02 -3.79
N VAL A 154 -0.14 -1.72 -3.41
CA VAL A 154 1.22 -1.17 -3.43
C VAL A 154 1.56 -0.64 -4.82
N VAL A 155 1.31 -1.42 -5.87
CA VAL A 155 1.57 -1.00 -7.25
C VAL A 155 0.73 0.23 -7.62
N SER A 156 -0.54 0.33 -7.22
CA SER A 156 -1.34 1.52 -7.51
C SER A 156 -0.76 2.80 -6.89
N PHE A 157 -0.22 2.72 -5.68
CA PHE A 157 0.45 3.84 -5.02
C PHE A 157 1.80 4.17 -5.69
N LEU A 158 2.58 3.16 -6.07
CA LEU A 158 3.85 3.36 -6.78
C LEU A 158 3.63 3.98 -8.16
N LEU A 159 2.60 3.55 -8.90
CA LEU A 159 2.24 4.12 -10.20
C LEU A 159 1.82 5.59 -10.06
N LEU A 160 1.03 5.91 -9.04
CA LEU A 160 0.68 7.29 -8.72
C LEU A 160 1.95 8.12 -8.41
N GLY A 161 2.83 7.61 -7.56
CA GLY A 161 4.12 8.24 -7.25
C GLY A 161 5.01 8.46 -8.46
N MET A 162 5.11 7.49 -9.37
CA MET A 162 5.87 7.64 -10.62
C MET A 162 5.29 8.74 -11.51
N ALA A 163 3.96 8.80 -11.64
CA ALA A 163 3.31 9.87 -12.41
C ALA A 163 3.56 11.25 -11.77
N GLU A 164 3.49 11.34 -10.44
CA GLU A 164 3.79 12.58 -9.71
C GLU A 164 5.25 13.01 -9.90
N SER A 165 6.21 12.09 -9.71
CA SER A 165 7.65 12.38 -9.91
C SER A 165 7.96 12.76 -11.35
N GLY A 166 7.32 12.11 -12.34
CA GLY A 166 7.43 12.49 -13.75
C GLY A 166 6.88 13.89 -14.01
N GLY A 167 5.73 14.22 -13.43
CA GLY A 167 5.14 15.56 -13.50
C GLY A 167 6.06 16.63 -12.90
N TYR A 168 6.67 16.34 -11.75
CA TYR A 168 7.67 17.22 -11.14
C TYR A 168 8.88 17.43 -12.04
N LEU A 169 9.45 16.36 -12.59
CA LEU A 169 10.62 16.44 -13.46
C LEU A 169 10.37 17.38 -14.65
N LEU A 170 9.20 17.24 -15.29
CA LEU A 170 8.78 18.09 -16.42
C LEU A 170 8.63 19.57 -16.04
N MET A 171 8.34 19.87 -14.76
CA MET A 171 8.23 21.25 -14.29
C MET A 171 9.58 21.90 -13.97
N ILE A 172 10.56 21.12 -13.54
CA ILE A 172 11.82 21.65 -12.98
C ILE A 172 13.01 21.55 -13.91
N ASP A 173 12.96 20.67 -14.92
CA ASP A 173 14.09 20.44 -15.82
C ASP A 173 13.63 20.39 -17.29
N PRO A 174 13.84 21.49 -18.05
CA PRO A 174 13.36 21.61 -19.43
C PRO A 174 14.08 20.69 -20.41
N ARG A 175 15.14 19.97 -20.00
CA ARG A 175 15.83 18.99 -20.85
C ARG A 175 14.97 17.77 -21.14
N TYR A 176 14.00 17.48 -20.27
CA TYR A 176 13.13 16.31 -20.42
C TYR A 176 11.83 16.69 -21.13
N THR A 177 11.53 16.00 -22.23
CA THR A 177 10.27 16.21 -22.95
C THR A 177 9.14 15.37 -22.35
N PHE A 178 7.91 15.84 -22.56
CA PHE A 178 6.70 15.13 -22.14
C PHE A 178 6.66 13.71 -22.70
N GLU A 179 7.00 13.54 -23.98
CA GLU A 179 7.01 12.26 -24.68
C GLU A 179 8.06 11.31 -24.08
N TYR A 180 9.26 11.83 -23.79
CA TYR A 180 10.33 11.03 -23.21
C TYR A 180 9.95 10.51 -21.82
N VAL A 181 9.49 11.39 -20.93
CA VAL A 181 9.07 11.02 -19.56
C VAL A 181 7.92 10.01 -19.59
N THR A 182 6.91 10.26 -20.44
CA THR A 182 5.78 9.34 -20.61
C THR A 182 6.27 7.96 -21.05
N LYS A 183 7.16 7.89 -22.04
CA LYS A 183 7.71 6.62 -22.55
C LYS A 183 8.49 5.84 -21.48
N ILE A 184 9.30 6.52 -20.67
CA ILE A 184 10.06 5.89 -19.58
C ILE A 184 9.12 5.37 -18.48
N VAL A 185 8.16 6.18 -18.03
CA VAL A 185 7.18 5.73 -17.02
C VAL A 185 6.38 4.55 -17.56
N MET A 186 5.95 4.58 -18.82
CA MET A 186 5.23 3.45 -19.43
C MET A 186 6.11 2.20 -19.55
N SER A 187 7.38 2.31 -19.97
CA SER A 187 8.25 1.14 -20.09
C SER A 187 8.45 0.45 -18.74
N MET A 188 8.79 1.21 -17.69
CA MET A 188 9.02 0.70 -16.33
C MET A 188 7.81 -0.03 -15.75
N THR A 189 6.61 0.31 -16.21
CA THR A 189 5.35 -0.13 -15.61
C THR A 189 4.58 -1.13 -16.44
N LEU A 190 4.97 -1.35 -17.71
CA LEU A 190 4.42 -2.37 -18.60
C LEU A 190 5.24 -3.67 -18.59
N PHE A 191 6.49 -3.68 -18.10
CA PHE A 191 7.28 -4.91 -17.92
C PHE A 191 6.55 -5.88 -16.98
N SER A 192 5.99 -6.95 -17.54
CA SER A 192 5.21 -7.90 -16.74
C SER A 192 5.06 -9.30 -17.34
N LYS A 193 5.95 -9.69 -18.25
CA LYS A 193 6.26 -11.11 -18.47
C LYS A 193 7.73 -11.36 -18.17
N GLY A 194 8.01 -12.04 -17.05
CA GLY A 194 9.24 -12.81 -16.86
C GLY A 194 10.51 -12.09 -16.39
N GLY A 195 10.49 -10.82 -15.98
CA GLY A 195 11.63 -10.22 -15.28
C GLY A 195 11.60 -10.53 -13.79
N PRO A 196 12.75 -10.76 -13.11
CA PRO A 196 12.81 -10.95 -11.67
C PRO A 196 12.59 -9.59 -10.99
N LEU A 197 11.36 -9.09 -11.04
CA LEU A 197 10.86 -8.35 -9.90
C LEU A 197 10.99 -9.34 -8.76
N LEU A 198 11.88 -9.04 -7.80
CA LEU A 198 11.94 -9.70 -6.50
C LEU A 198 10.53 -10.16 -6.17
N GLN A 199 10.39 -11.43 -5.79
CA GLN A 199 9.22 -11.94 -5.09
C GLN A 199 9.09 -11.18 -3.76
N ALA A 200 8.90 -9.86 -3.84
CA ALA A 200 8.43 -9.02 -2.78
C ALA A 200 7.00 -9.47 -2.63
N GLU A 201 6.84 -10.42 -1.73
CA GLU A 201 5.57 -10.82 -1.20
C GLU A 201 4.81 -9.54 -0.89
N THR A 202 3.74 -9.32 -1.65
CA THR A 202 2.51 -8.69 -1.17
C THR A 202 2.47 -8.89 0.35
N PRO A 203 2.46 -7.85 1.22
CA PRO A 203 2.17 -8.09 2.62
C PRO A 203 0.83 -8.82 2.60
N ALA A 204 0.91 -10.11 2.91
CA ALA A 204 -0.22 -10.98 2.69
C ALA A 204 -1.36 -10.38 3.52
N LYS A 205 -2.48 -10.05 2.87
CA LYS A 205 -3.71 -10.56 3.45
C LYS A 205 -3.46 -12.04 3.50
N SER A 206 -3.05 -12.54 4.66
CA SER A 206 -2.71 -13.93 4.84
C SER A 206 -3.95 -14.74 4.47
N LYS A 207 -3.96 -15.22 3.23
CA LYS A 207 -4.39 -16.58 2.96
C LYS A 207 -3.26 -17.49 3.43
N THR A 208 -2.84 -17.37 4.69
CA THR A 208 -2.57 -18.57 5.43
C THR A 208 -3.93 -19.23 5.50
N GLU A 209 -4.13 -20.29 4.72
CA GLU A 209 -4.94 -21.40 5.22
C GLU A 209 -4.69 -21.49 6.72
N ASN A 210 -5.74 -21.48 7.55
CA ASN A 210 -5.70 -21.52 9.02
C ASN A 210 -4.78 -22.66 9.51
N SER A 211 -3.47 -22.43 9.49
CA SER A 211 -2.43 -23.41 9.78
C SER A 211 -1.93 -23.04 11.15
N TYR A 212 -2.44 -23.79 12.12
CA TYR A 212 -1.94 -23.72 13.48
C TYR A 212 -0.70 -24.59 13.58
N TRP A 213 0.22 -24.18 14.45
CA TRP A 213 1.41 -24.92 14.80
C TRP A 213 1.29 -25.38 16.24
N ASP A 214 1.30 -26.70 16.44
CA ASP A 214 1.44 -27.27 17.76
C ASP A 214 2.94 -27.38 18.07
N VAL A 215 3.39 -26.63 19.08
CA VAL A 215 4.77 -26.58 19.57
C VAL A 215 4.83 -27.30 20.90
N THR A 216 5.68 -28.31 21.01
CA THR A 216 5.93 -29.03 22.27
C THR A 216 7.31 -28.63 22.80
N ASP A 217 7.39 -28.21 24.06
CA ASP A 217 8.65 -27.87 24.72
C ASP A 217 9.36 -29.12 25.30
N CYS A 218 10.51 -28.92 25.94
CA CYS A 218 11.28 -29.98 26.60
C CYS A 218 10.62 -30.55 27.86
N ASN A 219 9.64 -29.87 28.44
CA ASN A 219 8.84 -30.32 29.58
C ASN A 219 7.57 -31.07 29.13
N GLY A 220 7.32 -31.17 27.83
CA GLY A 220 6.11 -31.78 27.25
C GLY A 220 4.90 -30.83 27.21
N GLN A 221 5.06 -29.55 27.53
CA GLN A 221 4.00 -28.56 27.42
C GLN A 221 3.74 -28.23 25.95
N LYS A 222 2.46 -28.24 25.57
CA LYS A 222 2.00 -27.94 24.21
C LYS A 222 1.43 -26.54 24.12
N SER A 223 1.87 -25.79 23.11
CA SER A 223 1.38 -24.46 22.79
C SER A 223 0.94 -24.40 21.33
N ARG A 224 -0.26 -23.87 21.09
CA ARG A 224 -0.79 -23.70 19.73
C ARG A 224 -0.56 -22.27 19.24
N LEU A 225 0.18 -22.13 18.16
CA LEU A 225 0.65 -20.83 17.64
C LEU A 225 0.19 -20.57 16.21
N ARG A 226 0.06 -19.30 15.86
CA ARG A 226 -0.04 -18.77 14.49
C ARG A 226 1.19 -17.93 14.17
N ASN A 227 1.41 -17.63 12.88
CA ASN A 227 2.48 -16.73 12.42
C ASN A 227 3.87 -17.10 12.97
N LEU A 228 4.23 -18.39 12.89
CA LEU A 228 5.48 -18.92 13.41
C LEU A 228 6.68 -18.20 12.76
N ARG A 229 7.64 -17.77 13.58
CA ARG A 229 8.86 -17.07 13.14
C ARG A 229 10.09 -17.54 13.91
N PHE A 230 11.24 -17.53 13.24
CA PHE A 230 12.56 -17.83 13.80
C PHE A 230 13.41 -16.54 13.76
N ASP A 231 13.79 -15.99 14.91
CA ASP A 231 14.44 -14.67 15.01
C ASP A 231 13.71 -13.56 14.24
N GLY A 232 12.38 -13.58 14.31
CA GLY A 232 11.50 -12.65 13.61
C GLY A 232 11.34 -12.93 12.11
N LYS A 233 12.02 -13.93 11.54
CA LYS A 233 11.97 -14.32 10.13
C LYS A 233 10.99 -15.46 9.89
N ASP A 234 10.49 -15.58 8.67
CA ASP A 234 9.55 -16.61 8.21
C ASP A 234 10.26 -17.84 7.59
N TYR A 235 11.52 -18.07 7.96
CA TYR A 235 12.30 -19.24 7.57
C TYR A 235 13.24 -19.65 8.69
N LEU A 236 13.54 -20.95 8.78
CA LEU A 236 14.62 -21.47 9.61
C LEU A 236 15.93 -21.44 8.83
N CYS A 237 17.01 -21.02 9.48
CA CYS A 237 18.36 -21.08 8.94
C CYS A 237 19.14 -22.19 9.66
N GLY A 238 19.83 -23.03 8.91
CA GLY A 238 20.68 -24.08 9.48
C GLY A 238 21.76 -24.54 8.51
N ILE A 239 22.74 -25.27 9.02
CA ILE A 239 23.85 -25.83 8.24
C ILE A 239 23.46 -27.22 7.72
N PHE A 240 23.59 -27.41 6.41
CA PHE A 240 23.41 -28.68 5.71
C PHE A 240 24.69 -29.01 4.93
N GLY A 241 25.35 -30.12 5.28
CA GLY A 241 26.68 -30.42 4.75
C GLY A 241 27.68 -29.30 5.08
N ASN A 242 28.26 -28.67 4.05
CA ASN A 242 29.20 -27.55 4.17
C ASN A 242 28.55 -26.17 3.85
N GLY A 243 27.23 -26.10 3.69
CA GLY A 243 26.51 -24.89 3.29
C GLY A 243 25.39 -24.50 4.26
N GLU A 244 24.88 -23.28 4.10
CA GLU A 244 23.70 -22.78 4.80
C GLU A 244 22.44 -23.09 3.97
N LEU A 245 21.42 -23.67 4.60
CA LEU A 245 20.10 -23.85 4.03
C LEU A 245 19.10 -22.97 4.77
N ARG A 246 18.27 -22.26 4.00
CA ARG A 246 17.13 -21.49 4.51
C ARG A 246 15.87 -22.20 4.08
N VAL A 247 15.07 -22.63 5.04
CA VAL A 247 13.83 -23.35 4.77
C VAL A 247 12.64 -22.49 5.21
N PRO A 248 11.81 -22.01 4.27
CA PRO A 248 10.61 -21.22 4.58
C PRO A 248 9.60 -21.98 5.44
N VAL A 249 8.94 -21.27 6.36
CA VAL A 249 7.90 -21.84 7.26
C VAL A 249 6.79 -22.55 6.50
N ILE A 250 6.39 -21.98 5.36
CA ILE A 250 5.33 -22.51 4.50
C ILE A 250 5.66 -23.88 3.90
N ASN A 251 6.93 -24.26 3.86
CA ASN A 251 7.38 -25.53 3.31
C ASN A 251 7.46 -26.64 4.38
N PHE A 252 7.29 -26.34 5.67
CA PHE A 252 7.28 -27.36 6.72
C PHE A 252 5.91 -28.00 6.88
N ALA A 253 5.89 -29.31 7.08
CA ALA A 253 4.78 -30.03 7.70
C ALA A 253 5.07 -30.27 9.18
N SER A 254 6.31 -30.65 9.51
CA SER A 254 6.77 -30.86 10.89
C SER A 254 8.27 -30.66 11.04
N MET A 255 8.72 -30.49 12.29
CA MET A 255 10.11 -30.40 12.70
C MET A 255 10.29 -31.11 14.04
N ASP A 256 11.23 -32.03 14.10
CA ASP A 256 11.70 -32.65 15.34
C ASP A 256 13.09 -32.12 15.67
N LEU A 257 13.30 -31.74 16.93
CA LEU A 257 14.58 -31.21 17.40
C LEU A 257 15.28 -32.23 18.29
N TYR A 258 16.58 -32.37 18.08
CA TYR A 258 17.46 -33.27 18.81
C TYR A 258 18.66 -32.49 19.34
N ARG A 259 19.15 -32.91 20.51
CA ARG A 259 20.32 -32.30 21.14
C ARG A 259 21.39 -33.36 21.28
N GLU A 260 22.54 -33.11 20.68
CA GLU A 260 23.74 -33.94 20.85
C GLU A 260 24.86 -33.01 21.32
N GLN A 261 25.32 -33.22 22.56
CA GLN A 261 26.31 -32.35 23.22
C GLN A 261 25.83 -30.89 23.29
N GLN A 262 26.52 -29.94 22.62
CA GLN A 262 26.14 -28.53 22.54
C GLN A 262 25.49 -28.14 21.20
N GLN A 263 25.26 -29.10 20.29
CA GLN A 263 24.66 -28.84 18.99
C GLN A 263 23.17 -29.21 19.02
N VAL A 264 22.33 -28.28 18.57
CA VAL A 264 20.93 -28.56 18.25
C VAL A 264 20.83 -28.94 16.78
N SER A 265 20.16 -30.06 16.50
CA SER A 265 19.84 -30.51 15.14
C SER A 265 18.33 -30.55 14.97
N ALA A 266 17.84 -30.12 13.80
CA ALA A 266 16.43 -30.13 13.46
C ALA A 266 16.21 -31.01 12.23
N THR A 267 15.37 -32.04 12.36
CA THR A 267 14.88 -32.83 11.22
C THR A 267 13.53 -32.28 10.79
N LEU A 268 13.52 -31.67 9.61
CA LEU A 268 12.35 -31.05 8.98
C LEU A 268 11.72 -32.05 8.03
N SER A 269 10.38 -32.09 7.97
CA SER A 269 9.61 -32.82 6.95
C SER A 269 8.76 -31.84 6.16
N ASP A 270 8.72 -31.96 4.84
CA ASP A 270 7.77 -31.22 3.99
C ASP A 270 6.39 -31.92 3.92
N LYS A 271 5.44 -31.32 3.18
CA LYS A 271 4.09 -31.88 2.99
C LYS A 271 4.06 -33.15 2.13
N ASN A 272 5.12 -33.43 1.36
CA ASN A 272 5.26 -34.63 0.54
C ASN A 272 6.00 -35.76 1.28
N GLY A 273 6.48 -35.50 2.50
CA GLY A 273 7.21 -36.47 3.33
C GLY A 273 8.73 -36.48 3.09
N GLU A 274 9.27 -35.55 2.30
CA GLU A 274 10.72 -35.39 2.15
C GLU A 274 11.31 -34.80 3.43
N LYS A 275 12.46 -35.35 3.86
CA LYS A 275 13.10 -34.96 5.13
C LYS A 275 14.49 -34.38 4.91
N VAL A 276 14.84 -33.38 5.70
CA VAL A 276 16.18 -32.80 5.77
C VAL A 276 16.58 -32.54 7.22
N THR A 277 17.82 -32.88 7.58
CA THR A 277 18.37 -32.61 8.92
C THR A 277 19.37 -31.48 8.85
N LEU A 278 19.17 -30.45 9.66
CA LEU A 278 20.00 -29.26 9.76
C LEU A 278 20.64 -29.15 11.13
N LYS A 279 21.88 -28.66 11.18
CA LYS A 279 22.48 -28.14 12.42
C LYS A 279 22.03 -26.69 12.59
N ILE A 280 21.42 -26.36 13.72
CA ILE A 280 20.85 -25.04 13.98
C ILE A 280 21.44 -24.42 15.25
N ASP A 281 21.35 -23.10 15.35
CA ASP A 281 21.66 -22.40 16.60
C ASP A 281 20.53 -22.64 17.61
N GLY A 282 20.89 -23.16 18.79
CA GLY A 282 19.94 -23.46 19.85
C GLY A 282 19.33 -22.22 20.49
N ASP A 283 20.01 -21.07 20.39
CA ASP A 283 19.54 -19.79 20.93
C ASP A 283 18.61 -19.04 19.95
N THR A 284 18.41 -19.55 18.74
CA THR A 284 17.41 -19.03 17.81
C THR A 284 16.05 -18.97 18.49
N SER A 285 15.44 -17.79 18.48
CA SER A 285 14.14 -17.53 19.08
C SER A 285 13.02 -18.01 18.17
N LEU A 286 12.21 -18.94 18.66
CA LEU A 286 10.92 -19.29 18.07
C LEU A 286 9.86 -18.35 18.64
N SER A 287 9.07 -17.72 17.77
CA SER A 287 7.96 -16.87 18.18
C SER A 287 6.70 -17.14 17.38
N GLY A 288 5.55 -16.85 17.97
CA GLY A 288 4.24 -16.98 17.34
C GLY A 288 3.13 -16.34 18.16
N GLU A 289 1.94 -16.26 17.60
CA GLU A 289 0.74 -15.71 18.25
C GLU A 289 -0.11 -16.84 18.85
N SER A 290 -0.32 -16.79 20.16
CA SER A 290 -1.30 -17.63 20.87
C SER A 290 -2.60 -16.86 21.10
N GLN A 291 -3.64 -17.51 21.63
CA GLN A 291 -4.89 -16.83 22.01
C GLN A 291 -4.70 -15.77 23.11
N LEU A 292 -3.67 -15.91 23.95
CA LEU A 292 -3.43 -15.02 25.09
C LEU A 292 -2.40 -13.92 24.79
N GLY A 293 -1.72 -13.99 23.66
CA GLY A 293 -0.69 -13.03 23.27
C GLY A 293 0.50 -13.67 22.55
N GLN A 294 1.59 -12.92 22.47
CA GLN A 294 2.82 -13.36 21.81
C GLN A 294 3.54 -14.41 22.66
N TYR A 295 3.89 -15.54 22.04
CA TYR A 295 4.67 -16.62 22.63
C TYR A 295 6.08 -16.58 22.05
N ILE A 296 7.10 -16.73 22.91
CA ILE A 296 8.52 -16.73 22.53
C ILE A 296 9.24 -17.81 23.35
N ILE A 297 10.03 -18.66 22.69
CA ILE A 297 10.84 -19.71 23.31
C ILE A 297 12.13 -19.92 22.50
N ALA A 298 13.24 -20.34 23.11
CA ALA A 298 14.45 -20.71 22.37
C ALA A 298 14.33 -22.13 21.78
N LEU A 299 14.90 -22.38 20.59
CA LEU A 299 14.80 -23.71 19.95
C LEU A 299 15.43 -24.84 20.77
N LYS A 300 16.47 -24.55 21.56
CA LYS A 300 17.05 -25.52 22.50
C LYS A 300 16.04 -26.08 23.51
N ASP A 301 14.95 -25.35 23.79
CA ASP A 301 13.89 -25.72 24.72
C ASP A 301 12.65 -26.31 24.01
N VAL A 302 12.70 -26.52 22.68
CA VAL A 302 11.60 -27.08 21.88
C VAL A 302 11.92 -28.50 21.44
N THR A 303 10.96 -29.42 21.54
CA THR A 303 11.11 -30.83 21.11
C THR A 303 10.52 -31.10 19.73
N CYS A 304 9.32 -30.59 19.47
CA CYS A 304 8.61 -30.85 18.23
C CYS A 304 7.74 -29.64 17.82
N ILE A 305 7.64 -29.41 16.52
CA ILE A 305 6.72 -28.46 15.90
C ILE A 305 5.98 -29.18 14.79
N SER A 306 4.65 -29.13 14.77
CA SER A 306 3.86 -29.75 13.69
C SER A 306 2.73 -28.84 13.25
N SER A 307 2.51 -28.78 11.93
CA SER A 307 1.35 -28.12 11.36
C SER A 307 0.09 -28.96 11.59
N THR A 308 -1.00 -28.32 11.97
CA THR A 308 -2.34 -28.93 12.06
C THR A 308 -3.28 -28.15 11.17
N LEU A 309 -4.02 -28.85 10.30
CA LEU A 309 -5.14 -28.28 9.57
C LEU A 309 -6.23 -27.90 10.58
N GLY A 310 -6.69 -26.65 10.52
CA GLY A 310 -7.73 -26.15 11.42
C GLY A 310 -9.02 -26.95 11.28
N ASP A 311 -9.28 -27.82 12.25
CA ASP A 311 -10.64 -28.19 12.62
C ASP A 311 -11.13 -27.08 13.55
N ASP A 312 -12.13 -26.29 13.12
CA ASP A 312 -12.78 -25.25 13.93
C ASP A 312 -13.69 -25.89 15.02
N SER A 313 -13.24 -26.98 15.62
CA SER A 313 -13.97 -27.79 16.59
C SER A 313 -13.14 -28.00 17.85
N PHE A 314 -12.92 -26.92 18.60
CA PHE A 314 -12.78 -26.99 20.06
C PHE A 314 -13.47 -25.75 20.66
N GLY A 315 -14.39 -26.01 21.57
CA GLY A 315 -15.24 -25.04 22.28
C GLY A 315 -14.57 -24.35 23.45
#